data_AF-A0A485CMW2-F1
#
_entry.id   AF-A0A485CMW2-F1
#
_cell.length_a   1.000
_cell.length_b   1.000
_cell.length_c   1.000
_cell.angle_alpha   90.00
_cell.angle_beta   90.00
_cell.angle_gamma   90.00
#
_symmetry.space_group_name_H-M   'P 1'
#
loop_
_entity.id
_entity.type
_entity.pdbx_description
1 polymer ?
#
loop_
_entity_poly.entity_id
_entity_poly.type
_entity_poly.pdbx_seq_one_letter_code
_entity_poly.pdbx_strand_id
1 'polypeptide(L)'
;METKDLIVIGGGINGAGIAADAAGRGLSVLMLEARDLACATSSASSKLIHGGLRYLEHYEFRLVSEALAEREVLLKMAPHLAFPMRFRLPHRPHLRPAWMIRIGLFMYDHLGKRTSLPGSTGLRFWRRIGIKT
;
A
#
# COMPACT_ATOMS: atom_id res chain seq x y z
N MET A 1 -31.11 -8.75 23.32
CA MET A 1 -31.32 -9.39 22.00
C MET A 1 -30.13 -10.29 21.73
N GLU A 2 -30.38 -11.57 21.45
CA GLU A 2 -29.36 -12.62 21.24
C GLU A 2 -28.88 -12.67 19.78
N THR A 3 -29.77 -12.41 18.82
CA THR A 3 -29.45 -12.37 17.38
C THR A 3 -28.59 -11.16 17.02
N LYS A 4 -27.58 -11.38 16.17
CA LYS A 4 -26.72 -10.35 15.56
C LYS A 4 -27.04 -10.20 14.08
N ASP A 5 -26.91 -8.99 13.55
CA ASP A 5 -27.08 -8.73 12.10
C ASP A 5 -25.93 -9.31 11.28
N LEU A 6 -24.71 -9.28 11.83
CA LEU A 6 -23.51 -9.81 11.17
C LEU A 6 -22.55 -10.43 12.18
N ILE A 7 -22.07 -11.63 11.88
CA ILE A 7 -20.93 -12.24 12.57
C ILE A 7 -19.75 -12.29 11.61
N VAL A 8 -18.60 -11.73 12.01
CA VAL A 8 -17.34 -11.76 11.25
C VAL A 8 -16.39 -12.74 11.93
N ILE A 9 -15.92 -13.75 11.19
CA ILE A 9 -14.97 -14.74 11.69
C ILE A 9 -13.57 -14.41 11.15
N GLY A 10 -12.66 -14.07 12.06
CA GLY A 10 -11.27 -13.69 11.80
C GLY A 10 -10.97 -12.24 12.16
N GLY A 11 -10.02 -12.02 13.08
CA GLY A 11 -9.52 -10.74 13.57
C GLY A 11 -8.23 -10.27 12.87
N GLY A 12 -8.02 -10.66 11.62
CA GLY A 12 -7.01 -10.05 10.74
C GLY A 12 -7.47 -8.70 10.17
N ILE A 13 -6.62 -8.06 9.37
CA ILE A 13 -6.88 -6.71 8.83
C ILE A 13 -8.19 -6.62 8.02
N ASN A 14 -8.51 -7.64 7.24
CA ASN A 14 -9.75 -7.67 6.45
C ASN A 14 -10.99 -7.81 7.34
N GLY A 15 -10.98 -8.76 8.28
CA GLY A 15 -12.11 -8.99 9.17
C GLY A 15 -12.36 -7.80 10.10
N ALA A 16 -11.30 -7.22 10.67
CA ALA A 16 -11.40 -6.01 11.48
C ALA A 16 -11.96 -4.81 10.69
N GLY A 17 -11.49 -4.61 9.44
CA GLY A 17 -12.00 -3.55 8.57
C GLY A 17 -13.48 -3.72 8.22
N ILE A 18 -13.89 -4.94 7.85
CA ILE A 18 -15.29 -5.26 7.54
C ILE A 18 -16.18 -5.06 8.78
N ALA A 19 -15.76 -5.55 9.94
CA ALA A 19 -16.52 -5.41 11.18
C ALA A 19 -16.68 -3.93 11.57
N ALA A 20 -15.62 -3.13 11.44
CA ALA A 20 -15.64 -1.71 11.73
C ALA A 20 -16.58 -0.94 10.78
N ASP A 21 -16.52 -1.21 9.47
CA ASP A 21 -17.41 -0.59 8.49
C ASP A 21 -18.88 -0.96 8.76
N ALA A 22 -19.17 -2.25 8.91
CA ALA A 22 -20.52 -2.74 9.20
C ALA A 22 -21.12 -2.15 10.49
N ALA A 23 -20.33 -2.07 11.57
CA ALA A 23 -20.74 -1.42 12.80
C ALA A 23 -20.96 0.08 12.61
N GLY A 24 -20.10 0.76 11.84
CA GLY A 24 -20.24 2.16 11.47
C GLY A 24 -21.49 2.47 10.64
N ARG A 25 -22.07 1.46 9.97
CA ARG A 25 -23.36 1.55 9.26
C ARG A 25 -24.57 1.18 10.12
N GLY A 26 -24.38 0.94 11.43
CA GLY A 26 -25.46 0.71 12.39
C GLY A 26 -25.89 -0.74 12.58
N LEU A 27 -25.15 -1.71 12.03
CA LEU A 27 -25.43 -3.13 12.25
C LEU A 27 -24.96 -3.60 13.63
N SER A 28 -25.69 -4.53 14.24
CA SER A 28 -25.25 -5.25 15.44
C SER A 28 -24.22 -6.34 15.06
N VAL A 29 -22.93 -5.99 15.13
CA VAL A 29 -21.83 -6.86 14.69
C VAL A 29 -21.16 -7.59 15.86
N LEU A 30 -20.82 -8.86 15.67
CA LEU A 30 -19.89 -9.61 16.52
C LEU A 30 -18.70 -10.08 15.68
N MET A 31 -17.48 -9.72 16.06
CA MET A 31 -16.26 -10.26 15.45
C MET A 31 -15.61 -11.26 16.39
N LEU A 32 -15.23 -12.43 15.85
CA LEU A 32 -14.56 -13.49 16.60
C LEU A 32 -13.18 -13.75 16.00
N GLU A 33 -12.18 -13.85 16.86
CA GLU A 33 -10.83 -14.29 16.51
C GLU A 33 -10.49 -15.52 17.35
N ALA A 34 -9.89 -16.53 16.71
CA ALA A 34 -9.55 -17.78 17.38
C ALA A 34 -8.39 -17.63 18.37
N ARG A 35 -7.54 -16.61 18.20
CA ARG A 35 -6.40 -16.33 19.08
C ARG A 35 -6.36 -14.86 19.50
N ASP A 36 -5.50 -14.09 18.84
CA ASP A 36 -5.25 -12.67 19.13
C ASP A 36 -5.36 -11.87 17.83
N LEU A 37 -5.62 -10.57 17.94
CA LEU A 37 -5.78 -9.70 16.79
C LEU A 37 -4.50 -9.69 15.93
N ALA A 38 -4.68 -9.77 14.62
CA ALA A 38 -3.59 -9.79 13.65
C ALA A 38 -2.53 -10.90 13.83
N CYS A 39 -2.81 -11.98 14.59
CA CYS A 39 -1.82 -12.99 14.96
C CYS A 39 -1.23 -13.81 13.79
N ALA A 40 -1.78 -13.70 12.58
CA ALA A 40 -1.34 -14.42 11.37
C ALA A 40 -0.80 -13.45 10.29
N THR A 41 -1.26 -13.57 9.05
CA THR A 41 -0.73 -12.84 7.88
C THR A 41 -0.65 -11.32 8.07
N SER A 42 -1.60 -10.73 8.82
CA SER A 42 -1.65 -9.28 9.04
C SER A 42 -0.45 -8.73 9.82
N SER A 43 0.21 -9.53 10.67
CA SER A 43 1.46 -9.14 11.35
C SER A 43 2.73 -9.53 10.58
N ALA A 44 2.63 -10.49 9.65
CA ALA A 44 3.73 -11.04 8.85
C ALA A 44 3.96 -10.35 7.50
N SER A 45 3.46 -9.13 7.31
CA SER A 45 3.68 -8.36 6.08
C SER A 45 5.04 -7.66 6.05
N SER A 46 5.42 -7.15 4.87
CA SER A 46 6.54 -6.21 4.71
C SER A 46 6.27 -4.82 5.29
N LYS A 47 5.07 -4.59 5.86
CA LYS A 47 4.65 -3.34 6.52
C LYS A 47 4.67 -2.13 5.58
N LEU A 48 4.24 -2.35 4.34
CA LEU A 48 4.20 -1.33 3.28
C LEU A 48 2.78 -1.13 2.76
N ILE A 49 2.31 0.12 2.76
CA ILE A 49 1.12 0.52 2.01
C ILE A 49 1.58 0.96 0.62
N HIS A 50 1.42 0.09 -0.38
CA HIS A 50 1.98 0.32 -1.72
C HIS A 50 1.01 -0.04 -2.84
N GLY A 51 1.10 0.67 -3.96
CA GLY A 51 0.38 0.36 -5.20
C GLY A 51 0.81 -0.92 -5.90
N GLY A 52 2.03 -1.40 -5.61
CA GLY A 52 2.54 -2.67 -6.18
C GLY A 52 3.19 -2.46 -7.53
N LEU A 53 4.33 -1.75 -7.55
CA LEU A 53 5.03 -1.37 -8.78
C LEU A 53 5.28 -2.57 -9.72
N ARG A 54 5.59 -3.75 -9.16
CA ARG A 54 5.83 -4.97 -9.93
C ARG A 54 4.59 -5.48 -10.66
N TYR A 55 3.39 -5.18 -10.16
CA TYR A 55 2.13 -5.66 -10.74
C TYR A 55 1.76 -4.93 -12.03
N LEU A 56 2.40 -3.79 -12.33
CA LEU A 56 2.25 -3.12 -13.63
C LEU A 56 2.73 -4.00 -14.79
N GLU A 57 3.72 -4.87 -14.58
CA GLU A 57 4.19 -5.82 -15.60
C GLU A 57 3.19 -6.95 -15.85
N HIS A 58 2.25 -7.15 -14.94
CA HIS A 58 1.16 -8.12 -15.05
C HIS A 58 -0.18 -7.47 -15.45
N TYR A 59 -0.16 -6.19 -15.83
CA TYR A 59 -1.35 -5.45 -16.27
C TYR A 59 -2.47 -5.35 -15.23
N GLU A 60 -2.14 -5.48 -13.94
CA GLU A 60 -3.09 -5.39 -12.81
C GLU A 60 -3.45 -3.92 -12.52
N PHE A 61 -3.87 -3.17 -13.54
CA PHE A 61 -4.03 -1.72 -13.46
C PHE A 61 -5.07 -1.30 -12.43
N ARG A 62 -6.18 -2.04 -12.33
CA ARG A 62 -7.24 -1.76 -11.34
C ARG A 62 -6.69 -1.83 -9.92
N LEU A 63 -6.00 -2.93 -9.59
CA LEU A 63 -5.37 -3.14 -8.28
C LEU A 63 -4.38 -2.02 -7.98
N VAL A 64 -3.50 -1.71 -8.96
CA VAL A 64 -2.48 -0.68 -8.78
C VAL A 64 -3.10 0.70 -8.58
N SER A 65 -4.10 1.08 -9.39
CA SER A 65 -4.77 2.39 -9.25
C SER A 65 -5.47 2.55 -7.91
N GLU A 66 -6.19 1.52 -7.46
CA GLU A 66 -6.92 1.51 -6.19
C GLU A 66 -5.95 1.62 -5.01
N ALA A 67 -4.94 0.75 -4.97
CA ALA A 67 -3.94 0.77 -3.91
C ALA A 67 -3.08 2.05 -3.91
N LEU A 68 -2.83 2.67 -5.07
CA LEU A 68 -2.12 3.96 -5.13
C LEU A 68 -2.91 5.10 -4.53
N ALA A 69 -4.23 5.16 -4.77
CA ALA A 69 -5.14 6.16 -4.22
C ALA A 69 -5.35 5.98 -2.72
N GLU A 70 -5.56 4.74 -2.25
CA GLU A 70 -5.82 4.42 -0.85
C GLU A 70 -4.66 4.75 0.10
N ARG A 71 -3.42 4.89 -0.41
CA ARG A 71 -2.28 5.34 0.41
C ARG A 71 -2.57 6.65 1.13
N GLU A 72 -3.17 7.62 0.44
CA GLU A 72 -3.42 8.93 1.05
C GLU A 72 -4.62 8.93 1.99
N VAL A 73 -5.58 8.02 1.77
CA VAL A 73 -6.68 7.78 2.69
C VAL A 73 -6.13 7.20 4.00
N LEU A 74 -5.32 6.14 3.92
CA LEU A 74 -4.72 5.50 5.10
C LEU A 74 -3.74 6.40 5.85
N LEU A 75 -2.97 7.24 5.14
CA LEU A 75 -2.12 8.25 5.76
C LEU A 75 -2.92 9.27 6.59
N LYS A 76 -4.14 9.59 6.17
CA LYS A 76 -5.04 10.49 6.93
C LYS A 76 -5.77 9.77 8.06
N MET A 77 -6.17 8.51 7.84
CA MET A 77 -6.91 7.73 8.83
C MET A 77 -6.03 7.30 10.02
N ALA A 78 -4.77 6.92 9.76
CA ALA A 78 -3.86 6.40 10.78
C ALA A 78 -2.48 7.09 10.76
N PRO A 79 -2.40 8.42 10.92
CA PRO A 79 -1.13 9.17 10.80
C PRO A 79 -0.12 8.83 11.90
N HIS A 80 -0.56 8.21 12.99
CA HIS A 80 0.29 7.76 14.10
C HIS A 80 0.98 6.41 13.80
N LEU A 81 0.56 5.67 12.76
CA LEU A 81 1.13 4.38 12.35
C LEU A 81 1.68 4.41 10.91
N ALA A 82 1.07 5.20 10.02
CA ALA A 82 1.42 5.29 8.62
C ALA A 82 2.11 6.61 8.30
N PHE A 83 3.24 6.56 7.59
CA PHE A 83 4.01 7.73 7.18
C PHE A 83 4.66 7.54 5.80
N PRO A 84 4.96 8.62 5.05
CA PRO A 84 5.61 8.53 3.75
C PRO A 84 7.02 7.94 3.81
N MET A 85 7.38 7.10 2.83
CA MET A 85 8.72 6.52 2.69
C MET A 85 9.20 6.61 1.24
N ARG A 86 10.49 6.91 1.03
CA ARG A 86 11.12 6.93 -0.30
C ARG A 86 11.81 5.60 -0.61
N PHE A 87 11.53 5.06 -1.79
CA PHE A 87 12.18 3.86 -2.31
C PHE A 87 13.23 4.23 -3.35
N ARG A 88 14.39 3.57 -3.30
CA ARG A 88 15.46 3.71 -4.29
C ARG A 88 15.56 2.41 -5.08
N LEU A 89 15.42 2.48 -6.40
CA LEU A 89 15.51 1.34 -7.31
C LEU A 89 16.83 1.43 -8.11
N PRO A 90 17.87 0.65 -7.76
CA PRO A 90 19.11 0.59 -8.55
C PRO A 90 18.82 0.07 -9.97
N HIS A 91 19.30 0.80 -10.98
CA HIS A 91 19.08 0.41 -12.37
C HIS A 91 19.98 -0.76 -12.76
N ARG A 92 19.37 -1.84 -13.25
CA ARG A 92 20.04 -3.01 -13.85
C ARG A 92 19.54 -3.20 -15.28
N PRO A 93 20.26 -2.68 -16.30
CA PRO A 93 19.76 -2.62 -17.68
C PRO A 93 19.52 -3.99 -18.32
N HIS A 94 20.28 -5.02 -17.91
CA HIS A 94 20.10 -6.40 -18.38
C HIS A 94 18.83 -7.07 -17.84
N LEU A 95 18.23 -6.56 -16.76
CA LEU A 95 16.95 -7.05 -16.25
C LEU A 95 15.79 -6.26 -16.83
N ARG A 96 15.89 -4.91 -16.78
CA ARG A 96 14.85 -3.99 -17.24
C ARG A 96 15.48 -2.77 -17.89
N PRO A 97 15.13 -2.43 -19.14
CA PRO A 97 15.68 -1.27 -19.82
C PRO A 97 15.18 0.03 -19.18
N ALA A 98 15.97 1.10 -19.26
CA ALA A 98 15.68 2.36 -18.57
C ALA A 98 14.35 3.00 -19.00
N TRP A 99 13.97 2.88 -20.28
CA TRP A 99 12.73 3.45 -20.79
C TRP A 99 11.50 2.79 -20.15
N MET A 100 11.54 1.47 -19.93
CA MET A 100 10.45 0.71 -19.31
C MET A 100 10.25 1.15 -17.86
N ILE A 101 11.35 1.27 -17.09
CA ILE A 101 11.29 1.78 -15.72
C ILE A 101 10.70 3.19 -15.67
N ARG A 102 11.07 4.06 -16.61
CA ARG A 102 10.55 5.44 -16.67
C ARG A 102 9.04 5.47 -16.95
N ILE A 103 8.55 4.65 -17.89
CA ILE A 103 7.11 4.52 -18.16
C ILE A 103 6.39 3.97 -16.92
N GLY A 104 6.91 2.90 -16.31
CA GLY A 104 6.32 2.32 -15.10
C GLY A 104 6.23 3.31 -13.94
N LEU A 105 7.29 4.11 -13.71
CA LEU A 105 7.27 5.16 -12.69
C LEU A 105 6.30 6.29 -13.03
N PHE A 106 6.20 6.68 -14.30
CA PHE A 106 5.19 7.65 -14.75
C PHE A 106 3.78 7.14 -14.45
N MET A 107 3.47 5.88 -14.79
CA MET A 107 2.17 5.27 -14.47
C MET A 107 1.95 5.22 -12.96
N TYR A 108 2.95 4.84 -12.18
CA TYR A 108 2.85 4.75 -10.72
C TYR A 108 2.63 6.11 -10.04
N ASP A 109 3.09 7.20 -10.66
CA ASP A 109 2.87 8.57 -10.19
C ASP A 109 1.47 9.12 -10.53
N HIS A 110 0.76 8.55 -11.52
CA HIS A 110 -0.47 9.13 -12.10
C HIS A 110 -1.69 8.19 -12.15
N LEU A 111 -1.55 6.87 -11.96
CA LEU A 111 -2.68 5.93 -11.96
C LEU A 111 -3.59 6.07 -10.73
N GLY A 112 -3.07 6.59 -9.63
CA GLY A 112 -3.86 6.95 -8.45
C GLY A 112 -3.79 8.45 -8.20
N LYS A 113 -4.86 9.04 -7.66
CA LYS A 113 -4.88 10.45 -7.29
C LYS A 113 -3.85 10.70 -6.18
N ARG A 114 -2.78 11.45 -6.50
CA ARG A 114 -1.70 11.82 -5.59
C ARG A 114 -1.84 13.29 -5.21
N THR A 115 -2.06 13.58 -3.92
CA THR A 115 -2.25 14.94 -3.40
C THR A 115 -1.04 15.44 -2.61
N SER A 116 -0.34 14.55 -1.90
CA SER A 116 0.70 14.90 -0.91
C SER A 116 2.03 14.17 -1.09
N LEU A 117 2.02 12.93 -1.61
CA LEU A 117 3.26 12.16 -1.78
C LEU A 117 4.13 12.78 -2.89
N PRO A 118 5.47 12.88 -2.75
CA PRO A 118 6.33 13.43 -3.80
C PRO A 118 6.49 12.46 -4.97
N GLY A 119 6.56 13.00 -6.20
CA GLY A 119 6.72 12.22 -7.42
C GLY A 119 8.08 11.51 -7.55
N SER A 120 8.20 10.65 -8.54
CA SER A 120 9.46 9.97 -8.86
C SER A 120 10.53 10.95 -9.35
N THR A 121 11.78 10.71 -8.98
CA THR A 121 12.92 11.52 -9.40
C THR A 121 14.14 10.65 -9.66
N GLY A 122 14.96 11.04 -10.64
CA GLY A 122 16.24 10.40 -10.90
C GLY A 122 17.29 10.79 -9.84
N LEU A 123 18.05 9.82 -9.35
CA LEU A 123 19.17 10.05 -8.43
C LEU A 123 20.49 9.79 -9.15
N ARG A 124 21.45 10.72 -8.98
CA ARG A 124 22.86 10.54 -9.38
C ARG A 124 23.73 10.63 -8.13
N PHE A 125 24.32 9.51 -7.73
CA PHE A 125 25.15 9.45 -6.51
C PHE A 125 26.52 10.12 -6.69
N TRP A 126 27.04 10.18 -7.92
CA TRP A 126 28.41 10.59 -8.21
C TRP A 126 28.68 12.11 -8.23
N ARG A 127 27.65 12.96 -8.19
CA ARG A 127 27.85 14.42 -8.27
C ARG A 127 28.16 15.08 -6.92
N ARG A 128 28.15 14.32 -5.81
CA ARG A 128 28.26 14.84 -4.44
C ARG A 128 29.51 14.38 -3.70
N ILE A 129 30.30 13.49 -4.30
CA ILE A 129 31.61 13.05 -3.82
C ILE A 129 32.55 13.43 -4.95
N GLY A 130 33.44 14.40 -4.75
CA GLY A 130 34.35 14.93 -5.76
C GLY A 130 35.43 13.95 -6.21
N ILE A 131 35.05 12.74 -6.60
CA ILE A 131 35.95 11.74 -7.18
C ILE A 131 35.80 11.85 -8.69
N LYS A 132 36.74 12.58 -9.30
CA LYS A 132 36.99 12.54 -10.73
C LYS A 132 37.59 11.17 -11.06
N THR A 133 36.96 10.43 -11.96
CA THR A 133 37.64 9.45 -12.81
C THR A 133 37.70 10.02 -14.20
#